data_AF-A0A2S9GR47-F1
#
_entry.id   AF-A0A2S9GR47-F1
#
_cell.length_a   1.000
_cell.length_b   1.000
_cell.length_c   1.000
_cell.angle_alpha   90.00
_cell.angle_beta   90.00
_cell.angle_gamma   90.00
#
_symmetry.space_group_name_H-M   'P 1'
#
loop_
_entity.id
_entity.type
_entity.pdbx_description
1 polymer ?
#
loop_
_entity_poly.entity_id
_entity_poly.type
_entity_poly.pdbx_seq_one_letter_code
_entity_poly.pdbx_strand_id
1 'polypeptide(L)' 'MTYQRRWETLPELVASAADRFGDAEAVVDGPLRLSFTQLYERIRCAAGAFA' A
#
# COMPACT_ATOMS: atom_id res chain seq x y z
N MET A 1 -26.29 3.62 -8.49
CA MET A 1 -25.09 4.09 -7.77
C MET A 1 -23.89 3.43 -8.43
N THR A 2 -23.27 4.10 -9.40
CA THR A 2 -22.19 3.51 -10.22
C THR A 2 -20.86 3.77 -9.53
N TYR A 3 -20.12 2.72 -9.18
CA TYR A 3 -18.77 2.88 -8.63
C TYR A 3 -17.82 3.38 -9.72
N GLN A 4 -17.23 4.56 -9.52
CA GLN A 4 -16.10 5.02 -10.32
C GLN A 4 -14.83 4.40 -9.73
N ARG A 5 -14.15 3.55 -10.49
CA ARG A 5 -12.84 3.01 -10.10
C ARG A 5 -11.85 4.15 -10.05
N ARG A 6 -11.30 4.42 -8.87
CA ARG A 6 -10.31 5.49 -8.64
C ARG A 6 -8.88 5.04 -8.94
N TRP A 7 -8.62 3.74 -8.89
CA TRP A 7 -7.32 3.13 -9.16
C TRP A 7 -7.50 1.95 -10.11
N GLU A 8 -6.57 1.78 -11.04
CA GLU A 8 -6.63 0.69 -12.02
C GLU A 8 -5.94 -0.57 -11.49
N THR A 9 -4.94 -0.41 -10.62
CA THR A 9 -4.21 -1.53 -10.02
C THR A 9 -4.15 -1.46 -8.49
N LEU A 10 -3.93 -2.61 -7.84
CA LEU A 10 -3.71 -2.67 -6.39
C LEU A 10 -2.43 -1.92 -5.96
N PRO A 11 -1.28 -2.02 -6.67
CA PRO A 11 -0.11 -1.20 -6.37
C PRO A 11 -0.37 0.31 -6.42
N GLU A 12 -1.16 0.80 -7.38
CA GLU A 12 -1.54 2.22 -7.46
C GLU A 12 -2.37 2.66 -6.25
N LEU A 13 -3.31 1.82 -5.82
CA LEU A 13 -4.12 2.08 -4.63
C LEU A 13 -3.22 2.23 -3.39
N VAL A 14 -2.25 1.33 -3.24
CA VAL A 14 -1.35 1.33 -2.08
C VAL A 14 -0.37 2.50 -2.15
N ALA A 15 0.18 2.84 -3.32
CA ALA A 15 1.02 4.03 -3.51
C ALA A 15 0.27 5.30 -3.08
N SER A 16 -0.98 5.44 -3.53
CA SER A 16 -1.84 6.56 -3.13
C SER A 16 -2.12 6.58 -1.61
N ALA A 17 -2.16 5.43 -0.95
CA ALA A 17 -2.33 5.36 0.50
C ALA A 17 -1.05 5.77 1.24
N ALA A 18 0.13 5.36 0.75
CA ALA A 18 1.41 5.79 1.29
C ALA A 18 1.57 7.31 1.23
N ASP A 19 1.24 7.94 0.09
CA ASP A 19 1.31 9.41 -0.04
C ASP A 19 0.38 10.16 0.93
N ARG A 20 -0.76 9.56 1.29
CA ARG A 20 -1.79 10.21 2.13
C ARG A 20 -1.59 9.99 3.63
N PHE A 21 -1.12 8.81 4.00
CA PHE A 21 -1.08 8.37 5.39
C PHE A 21 0.34 8.18 5.92
N GLY A 22 1.35 8.09 5.04
CA GLY A 22 2.77 8.12 5.38
C GLY A 22 3.15 7.16 6.51
N ASP A 23 3.55 7.75 7.63
CA ASP A 23 4.03 7.04 8.82
C ASP A 23 2.92 6.46 9.71
N ALA A 24 1.64 6.65 9.38
CA ALA A 24 0.54 6.02 10.10
C ALA A 24 0.59 4.48 9.98
N GLU A 25 0.15 3.79 11.02
CA GLU A 25 0.13 2.32 11.06
C GLU A 25 -0.84 1.76 10.01
N ALA A 26 -0.31 0.93 9.10
CA ALA A 26 -1.04 0.26 8.04
C ALA A 26 -1.26 -1.23 8.31
N VAL A 27 -0.27 -1.89 8.93
CA VAL A 27 -0.34 -3.32 9.29
C VAL A 27 0.12 -3.52 10.73
N VAL A 28 -0.69 -4.26 11.47
CA VAL A 28 -0.47 -4.64 12.86
C VAL A 28 -0.61 -6.16 12.92
N ASP A 29 0.50 -6.87 13.12
CA ASP A 29 0.52 -8.34 13.23
C ASP A 29 1.42 -8.75 14.42
N GLY A 30 0.81 -9.08 15.55
CA GLY A 30 1.54 -9.35 16.79
C GLY A 30 2.39 -8.15 17.22
N PRO A 31 3.74 -8.26 17.30
CA PRO A 31 4.65 -7.13 17.55
C PRO A 31 5.00 -6.33 16.27
N LEU A 32 4.67 -6.83 15.08
CA LEU A 32 4.96 -6.15 13.82
C LEU A 32 4.08 -4.90 13.70
N ARG A 33 4.70 -3.77 13.44
CA ARG A 33 4.06 -2.51 13.06
C ARG A 33 4.68 -2.01 11.78
N LEU A 34 3.88 -1.88 10.73
CA LEU A 34 4.31 -1.30 9.46
C LEU A 34 3.54 -0.03 9.20
N SER A 35 4.25 1.04 8.82
CA SER A 35 3.61 2.24 8.28
C SER A 35 3.16 2.04 6.82
N PHE A 36 2.31 2.94 6.31
CA PHE A 36 1.90 2.89 4.90
C PHE A 36 3.08 3.00 3.94
N THR A 37 4.07 3.84 4.22
CA THR A 37 5.30 3.93 3.42
C THR A 37 6.10 2.61 3.45
N GLN A 38 6.25 1.99 4.62
CA GLN A 38 6.95 0.72 4.76
C GLN A 38 6.23 -0.46 4.09
N LEU A 39 4.90 -0.43 4.06
CA LEU A 39 4.09 -1.40 3.35
C LEU A 39 4.25 -1.24 1.83
N TYR A 40 4.22 -0.01 1.32
CA TYR A 40 4.40 0.28 -0.10
C TYR A 40 5.76 -0.20 -0.62
N GLU A 41 6.85 0.10 0.10
CA GLU A 41 8.20 -0.34 -0.28
C GLU A 41 8.30 -1.87 -0.41
N ARG A 42 7.69 -2.62 0.53
CA ARG A 42 7.66 -4.08 0.47
C ARG A 42 6.84 -4.59 -0.71
N ILE A 43 5.70 -3.98 -0.99
CA ILE A 43 4.85 -4.35 -2.13
C ILE A 43 5.57 -4.05 -3.45
N ARG A 44 6.25 -2.91 -3.59
CA ARG A 44 7.09 -2.57 -4.75
C ARG A 44 8.14 -3.66 -4.98
N CYS A 45 8.86 -4.05 -3.93
CA CYS A 45 9.88 -5.10 -4.04
C CYS A 45 9.27 -6.46 -4.42
N ALA A 46 8.16 -6.85 -3.80
CA ALA A 46 7.50 -8.12 -4.10
C ALA A 46 6.90 -8.15 -5.51
N ALA A 47 6.20 -7.09 -5.94
CA ALA A 47 5.61 -6.99 -7.27
C ALA A 47 6.68 -6.90 -8.36
N GLY A 48 7.79 -6.20 -8.11
CA GLY A 48 8.93 -6.14 -9.04
C GLY A 48 9.73 -7.44 -9.12
N ALA A 49 9.67 -8.30 -8.09
CA ALA A 49 10.34 -9.61 -8.10
C ALA A 49 9.64 -10.66 -8.99
N PHE A 50 8.41 -10.41 -9.43
CA PHE A 50 7.64 -11.28 -10.33
C PHE A 50 7.37 -10.65 -11.70
N ALA A 51 8.07 -9.56 -12.04
CA ALA A 51 7.99 -8.88 -13.35
C ALA A 51 8.97 -9.47 -14.37
#